data_AF-A0AAJ2S6U6-F1
#
_entry.id   AF-A0AAJ2S6U6-F1
#
_cell.length_a   1.000
_cell.length_b   1.000
_cell.length_c   1.000
_cell.angle_alpha   90.00
_cell.angle_beta   90.00
_cell.angle_gamma   90.00
#
_symmetry.space_group_name_H-M   'P 1'
#
loop_
_entity.id
_entity.type
_entity.pdbx_description
1 polymer ?
#
loop_
_entity_poly.entity_id
_entity_poly.type
_entity_poly.pdbx_seq_one_letter_code
_entity_poly.pdbx_strand_id
1 'polypeptide(L)'
;MGNRSDCYGRGTALEGDKTTTGAECIASMSNDTEHGRRVVRVGDKTTPCPKCGEVGVIVSGEPRDTNNGKIAAVDGSIVRCACPSGSNWIIAPAGQWVGRGPDPSIAALAALVAERKAAEEERTKQLAEERDRNRVFAKSCLRGEGCNDAGEDQEPHTNFASMAFYQSVSSADPASDTDVPQHAQTAKKKKPVEDIPKPKKRSALYKWLNGNHEEIEYQLATAAATSAANAQMAVEGASVLGLVGGSAITSGTWAVKLGEMATGLGRIAASGPGAPIAAVVMGMMPGRLNDGEQDFIDRMRLEQMREAPSRVRYTWEQDDKGNPVPHGWHTPPGKDMVRVRKMEWDSSRKAYTFTTEEDPRITIIWTPDSSGVNVPSNTGNQNPVRIPNPVIVDPLPENTSIDTTTSPAPEEKNFADYILVLPISAIPPIYIYINADHKYYTPPKENPPLPAYPDAKKAQAKTPVKGGGKLRNRWKDSKGKIYEWDSQHGTVEVYDRSGRNHLGEFNHITGEQTKPADPTRKVEK
;
A
#
# COMPACT_ATOMS: atom_id res chain seq x y z
N MET A 1 30.36 44.79 29.66
CA MET A 1 30.80 44.68 28.26
C MET A 1 29.82 45.48 27.43
N GLY A 2 30.31 46.35 26.55
CA GLY A 2 29.47 47.38 25.96
C GLY A 2 30.12 48.05 24.76
N ASN A 3 29.40 49.04 24.25
CA ASN A 3 29.85 49.87 23.16
C ASN A 3 30.90 50.87 23.66
N ARG A 4 31.91 51.10 22.83
CA ARG A 4 32.97 52.08 23.08
C ARG A 4 32.37 53.44 23.43
N SER A 5 32.85 54.01 24.53
CA SER A 5 32.43 55.30 25.05
C SER A 5 32.70 56.42 24.05
N ASP A 6 31.76 57.36 23.97
CA ASP A 6 31.89 58.56 23.17
C ASP A 6 32.57 59.67 23.98
N CYS A 7 33.72 60.13 23.50
CA CYS A 7 34.47 61.25 24.00
C CYS A 7 34.35 62.42 23.01
N TYR A 8 33.31 63.23 23.19
CA TYR A 8 33.01 64.43 22.38
C TYR A 8 32.88 64.18 20.87
N GLY A 9 32.18 63.12 20.48
CA GLY A 9 31.93 62.71 19.09
C GLY A 9 32.99 61.78 18.52
N ARG A 10 33.95 61.31 19.34
CA ARG A 10 35.06 60.42 18.95
C ARG A 10 35.20 59.31 19.98
N GLY A 11 35.42 58.08 19.55
CA GLY A 11 35.48 56.97 20.51
C GLY A 11 36.78 56.95 21.29
N THR A 12 36.72 56.63 22.58
CA THR A 12 37.91 56.49 23.43
C THR A 12 38.83 55.39 22.92
N ALA A 13 40.13 55.66 22.77
CA ALA A 13 41.10 54.67 22.31
C ALA A 13 41.49 53.71 23.44
N LEU A 14 41.52 52.42 23.11
CA LEU A 14 41.77 51.31 24.03
C LEU A 14 42.94 50.45 23.53
N GLU A 15 43.62 49.79 24.45
CA GLU A 15 44.75 48.93 24.15
C GLU A 15 44.37 47.86 23.12
N GLY A 16 45.23 47.66 22.11
CA GLY A 16 44.99 46.77 20.98
C GLY A 16 44.23 47.42 19.82
N ASP A 17 43.74 48.66 19.95
CA ASP A 17 43.16 49.36 18.82
C ASP A 17 44.17 49.58 17.71
N LYS A 18 43.70 49.44 16.48
CA LYS A 18 44.54 49.55 15.30
C LYS A 18 44.68 51.01 14.89
N THR A 19 45.85 51.31 14.35
CA THR A 19 46.10 52.54 13.62
C THR A 19 45.86 52.31 12.12
N THR A 20 45.80 53.36 11.31
CA THR A 20 45.64 53.25 9.86
C THR A 20 46.79 52.54 9.13
N THR A 21 47.91 52.33 9.80
CA THR A 21 49.00 51.49 9.29
C THR A 21 48.91 50.02 9.73
N GLY A 22 47.97 49.68 10.62
CA GLY A 22 47.80 48.34 11.18
C GLY A 22 48.55 48.08 12.49
N ALA A 23 49.33 49.05 12.99
CA ALA A 23 49.97 48.97 14.32
C ALA A 23 48.92 48.99 15.43
N GLU A 24 49.20 48.32 16.55
CA GLU A 24 48.33 48.24 17.72
C GLU A 24 48.75 49.23 18.79
N CYS A 25 47.79 49.91 19.42
CA CYS A 25 48.04 50.82 20.53
C CYS A 25 48.36 50.05 21.81
N ILE A 26 49.39 50.47 22.54
CA ILE A 26 49.87 49.85 23.78
C ILE A 26 49.70 50.84 24.92
N ALA A 27 48.74 50.57 25.81
CA ALA A 27 48.50 51.43 26.97
C ALA A 27 49.65 51.27 27.99
N SER A 28 50.20 52.40 28.46
CA SER A 28 51.29 52.39 29.44
C SER A 28 50.83 52.19 30.89
N MET A 29 49.55 52.41 31.18
CA MET A 29 48.98 52.29 32.53
C MET A 29 48.15 51.03 32.70
N SER A 30 48.08 50.48 33.91
CA SER A 30 47.38 49.24 34.24
C SER A 30 45.97 49.41 34.80
N ASN A 31 45.64 50.57 35.38
CA ASN A 31 44.52 50.65 36.33
C ASN A 31 43.22 51.25 35.76
N ASP A 32 43.27 51.87 34.58
CA ASP A 32 42.08 52.42 33.94
C ASP A 32 41.71 51.57 32.72
N THR A 33 40.52 50.99 32.78
CA THR A 33 40.05 50.00 31.80
C THR A 33 38.62 50.26 31.40
N GLU A 34 38.36 50.18 30.11
CA GLU A 34 37.02 50.12 29.54
C GLU A 34 36.80 48.73 28.96
N HIS A 35 35.73 48.06 29.43
CA HIS A 35 35.37 46.71 28.99
C HIS A 35 36.52 45.67 29.07
N GLY A 36 37.46 45.87 30.01
CA GLY A 36 38.62 45.00 30.23
C GLY A 36 39.84 45.31 29.36
N ARG A 37 39.80 46.39 28.56
CA ARG A 37 40.94 46.91 27.78
C ARG A 37 41.41 48.23 28.38
N ARG A 38 42.72 48.45 28.45
CA ARG A 38 43.32 49.61 29.12
C ARG A 38 43.17 50.86 28.26
N VAL A 39 42.84 52.01 28.86
CA VAL A 39 42.68 53.28 28.12
C VAL A 39 44.02 53.79 27.62
N VAL A 40 44.06 54.22 26.35
CA VAL A 40 45.25 54.73 25.67
C VAL A 40 45.30 56.26 25.75
N ARG A 41 46.49 56.83 25.94
CA ARG A 41 46.68 58.27 26.16
C ARG A 41 47.80 58.85 25.31
N VAL A 42 47.85 60.18 25.24
CA VAL A 42 48.96 60.89 24.61
C VAL A 42 50.29 60.50 25.29
N GLY A 43 51.27 60.13 24.47
CA GLY A 43 52.58 59.62 24.89
C GLY A 43 52.67 58.09 24.99
N ASP A 44 51.55 57.37 24.88
CA ASP A 44 51.55 55.91 24.78
C ASP A 44 52.11 55.47 23.41
N LYS A 45 52.60 54.23 23.36
CA LYS A 45 53.30 53.68 22.20
C LYS A 45 52.40 52.77 21.39
N THR A 46 52.79 52.47 20.15
CA THR A 46 52.20 51.39 19.37
C THR A 46 53.18 50.24 19.20
N THR A 47 52.73 49.10 18.69
CA THR A 47 53.64 48.13 18.06
C THR A 47 54.39 48.78 16.87
N PRO A 48 55.51 48.18 16.40
CA PRO A 48 56.19 48.63 15.20
C PRO A 48 55.21 48.87 14.03
N CYS A 49 55.30 50.05 13.42
CA CYS A 49 54.47 50.42 12.28
C CYS A 49 54.70 49.45 11.11
N PRO A 50 53.67 48.75 10.61
CA PRO A 50 53.85 47.82 9.49
C PRO A 50 54.38 48.47 8.20
N LYS A 51 54.24 49.80 8.05
CA LYS A 51 54.74 50.53 6.87
C LYS A 51 56.19 50.98 6.98
N CYS A 52 56.68 51.35 8.16
CA CYS A 52 58.02 51.94 8.32
C CYS A 52 58.92 51.23 9.34
N GLY A 53 58.45 50.18 10.00
CA GLY A 53 59.20 49.39 10.99
C GLY A 53 59.39 50.05 12.36
N GLU A 54 59.20 51.37 12.46
CA GLU A 54 59.42 52.10 13.70
C GLU A 54 58.24 52.05 14.68
N VAL A 55 58.56 52.07 15.98
CA VAL A 55 57.57 52.17 17.06
C VAL A 55 56.90 53.55 17.03
N GLY A 56 55.58 53.57 16.92
CA GLY A 56 54.79 54.80 16.94
C GLY A 56 54.60 55.37 18.35
N VAL A 57 54.46 56.68 18.45
CA VAL A 57 54.06 57.39 19.68
C VAL A 57 52.81 58.21 19.40
N ILE A 58 51.81 58.11 20.28
CA ILE A 58 50.56 58.85 20.15
C ILE A 58 50.79 60.30 20.58
N VAL A 59 50.52 61.26 19.71
CA VAL A 59 50.91 62.67 19.91
C VAL A 59 49.73 63.63 19.99
N SER A 60 48.50 63.19 19.71
CA SER A 60 47.29 63.99 19.87
C SER A 60 46.19 63.19 20.56
N GLY A 61 45.17 63.89 21.04
CA GLY A 61 44.03 63.30 21.75
C GLY A 61 42.88 64.29 21.88
N GLU A 62 42.00 64.08 22.87
CA GLU A 62 40.91 65.02 23.19
C GLU A 62 41.29 65.89 24.39
N PRO A 63 41.69 67.15 24.21
CA PRO A 63 42.24 67.98 25.29
C PRO A 63 41.23 68.27 26.42
N ARG A 64 39.92 68.10 26.16
CA ARG A 64 38.87 68.23 27.17
C ARG A 64 38.72 66.99 28.05
N ASP A 65 39.38 65.89 27.70
CA ASP A 65 39.36 64.64 28.45
C ASP A 65 40.77 64.25 28.90
N THR A 66 40.95 64.17 30.21
CA THR A 66 42.23 63.85 30.82
C THR A 66 42.10 62.64 31.71
N ASN A 67 43.02 61.71 31.53
CA ASN A 67 43.09 60.47 32.28
C ASN A 67 44.41 60.43 33.05
N ASN A 68 44.32 60.63 34.37
CA ASN A 68 45.47 60.73 35.29
C ASN A 68 46.52 61.75 34.83
N GLY A 69 46.07 62.97 34.50
CA GLY A 69 46.94 64.09 34.14
C GLY A 69 47.52 64.05 32.72
N LYS A 70 47.17 63.05 31.90
CA LYS A 70 47.49 63.00 30.47
C LYS A 70 46.22 63.07 29.63
N ILE A 71 46.32 63.69 28.46
CA ILE A 71 45.22 63.77 27.49
C ILE A 71 44.85 62.36 27.01
N ALA A 72 43.57 62.03 27.01
CA ALA A 72 43.05 60.76 26.50
C ALA A 72 43.21 60.69 24.97
N ALA A 73 43.66 59.55 24.46
CA ALA A 73 43.66 59.29 23.03
C ALA A 73 42.27 58.84 22.61
N VAL A 74 41.82 59.30 21.44
CA VAL A 74 40.49 59.01 20.87
C VAL A 74 40.61 58.67 19.39
N ASP A 75 39.50 58.28 18.75
CA ASP A 75 39.42 58.10 17.29
C ASP A 75 40.05 59.28 16.53
N GLY A 76 40.83 58.97 15.50
CA GLY A 76 41.54 59.99 14.71
C GLY A 76 42.76 60.61 15.39
N SER A 77 43.16 60.17 16.60
CA SER A 77 44.37 60.65 17.25
C SER A 77 45.63 60.27 16.46
N ILE A 78 46.52 61.23 16.24
CA ILE A 78 47.72 61.09 15.40
C ILE A 78 48.78 60.25 16.10
N VAL A 79 49.35 59.33 15.35
CA VAL A 79 50.49 58.49 15.75
C VAL A 79 51.71 58.90 14.95
N ARG A 80 52.76 59.34 15.64
CA ARG A 80 54.03 59.72 15.03
C ARG A 80 54.99 58.53 15.00
N CYS A 81 55.38 58.15 13.79
CA CYS A 81 56.46 57.20 13.48
C CYS A 81 57.27 57.79 12.31
N ALA A 82 58.05 56.98 11.57
CA ALA A 82 58.80 57.45 10.40
C ALA A 82 57.94 57.69 9.14
N CYS A 83 56.63 57.45 9.19
CA CYS A 83 55.69 57.83 8.12
C CYS A 83 55.45 59.36 8.08
N PRO A 84 55.03 59.94 6.93
CA PRO A 84 54.69 61.36 6.84
C PRO A 84 53.73 61.80 7.95
N SER A 85 53.99 62.95 8.58
CA SER A 85 53.18 63.46 9.69
C SER A 85 51.69 63.54 9.31
N GLY A 86 50.82 63.05 10.18
CA GLY A 86 49.37 63.00 9.95
C GLY A 86 48.87 61.82 9.10
N SER A 87 49.76 61.00 8.52
CA SER A 87 49.36 59.82 7.72
C SER A 87 49.00 58.57 8.53
N ASN A 88 49.23 58.59 9.85
CA ASN A 88 48.94 57.49 10.76
C ASN A 88 48.10 58.00 11.94
N TRP A 89 46.93 57.41 12.16
CA TRP A 89 46.03 57.77 13.26
C TRP A 89 45.29 56.54 13.80
N ILE A 90 44.77 56.65 15.02
CA ILE A 90 44.03 55.58 15.71
C ILE A 90 42.64 55.41 15.08
N ILE A 91 42.21 54.16 14.89
CA ILE A 91 40.87 53.76 14.48
C ILE A 91 40.15 53.22 15.73
N ALA A 92 39.24 54.01 16.28
CA ALA A 92 38.50 53.76 17.51
C ALA A 92 37.09 54.38 17.44
N PRO A 93 36.25 54.06 16.44
CA PRO A 93 34.96 54.73 16.24
C PRO A 93 34.04 54.60 17.46
N ALA A 94 33.41 55.71 17.86
CA ALA A 94 32.46 55.76 18.97
C ALA A 94 31.28 54.79 18.73
N GLY A 95 30.77 54.17 19.79
CA GLY A 95 29.62 53.26 19.70
C GLY A 95 29.93 51.86 19.15
N GLN A 96 31.17 51.60 18.71
CA GLN A 96 31.58 50.26 18.26
C GLN A 96 31.56 49.26 19.42
N TRP A 97 31.01 48.06 19.21
CA TRP A 97 31.10 46.97 20.18
C TRP A 97 32.56 46.56 20.41
N VAL A 98 33.03 46.66 21.66
CA VAL A 98 34.40 46.28 22.08
C VAL A 98 34.39 45.22 23.19
N GLY A 99 33.23 44.62 23.47
CA GLY A 99 33.09 43.50 24.40
C GLY A 99 33.68 42.20 23.87
N ARG A 100 33.83 41.18 24.74
CA ARG A 100 34.22 39.83 24.30
C ARG A 100 33.05 39.15 23.58
N GLY A 101 33.33 38.54 22.43
CA GLY A 101 32.32 37.86 21.62
C GLY A 101 31.62 38.78 20.62
N PRO A 102 30.70 38.23 19.80
CA PRO A 102 29.93 39.01 18.83
C PRO A 102 29.06 40.05 19.53
N ASP A 103 28.76 41.13 18.81
CA ASP A 103 27.82 42.18 19.25
C ASP A 103 26.48 41.52 19.67
N PRO A 104 25.91 41.85 20.84
CA PRO A 104 24.67 41.28 21.33
C PRO A 104 23.50 41.43 20.35
N SER A 105 23.46 42.50 19.56
CA SER A 105 22.44 42.70 18.52
C SER A 105 22.61 41.71 17.37
N ILE A 106 23.85 41.43 16.97
CA ILE A 106 24.18 40.43 15.95
C ILE A 106 23.90 39.02 16.49
N ALA A 107 24.26 38.75 17.75
CA ALA A 107 23.98 37.47 18.40
C ALA A 107 22.47 37.21 18.54
N ALA A 108 21.69 38.22 18.93
CA ALA A 108 20.24 38.13 19.01
C ALA A 108 19.61 37.90 17.62
N LEU A 109 20.07 38.59 16.58
CA LEU A 109 19.60 38.36 15.21
C LEU A 109 19.95 36.95 14.72
N ALA A 110 21.16 36.46 15.00
CA ALA A 110 21.57 35.10 14.66
C ALA A 110 20.71 34.05 15.37
N ALA A 111 20.38 34.26 16.65
CA ALA A 111 19.48 33.39 17.40
C ALA A 111 18.07 33.38 16.79
N LEU A 112 17.48 34.54 16.46
CA LEU A 112 16.17 34.63 15.80
C LEU A 112 16.14 33.93 14.44
N VAL A 113 17.21 34.07 13.65
CA VAL A 113 17.34 33.37 12.35
C VAL A 113 17.43 31.87 12.55
N ALA A 114 18.18 31.41 13.56
CA ALA A 114 18.29 29.98 13.88
C ALA A 114 16.94 29.41 14.35
N GLU A 115 16.21 30.12 15.21
CA GLU A 115 14.86 29.75 15.66
C GLU A 115 13.89 29.66 14.47
N ARG A 116 13.91 30.63 13.55
CA ARG A 116 13.06 30.61 12.36
C ARG A 116 13.37 29.43 11.44
N LYS A 117 14.65 29.13 11.23
CA LYS A 117 15.07 27.96 10.45
C LYS A 117 14.63 26.66 11.09
N ALA A 118 14.83 26.51 12.40
CA ALA A 118 14.37 25.32 13.13
C ALA A 118 12.85 25.15 13.07
N ALA A 119 12.09 26.25 13.18
CA ALA A 119 10.63 26.21 13.03
C ALA A 119 10.19 25.85 11.60
N GLU A 120 10.91 26.31 10.59
CA GLU A 120 10.67 25.95 9.18
C GLU A 120 10.99 24.48 8.92
N GLU A 121 12.13 23.99 9.42
CA GLU A 121 12.51 22.57 9.35
C GLU A 121 11.46 21.68 10.03
N GLU A 122 11.03 22.03 11.25
CA GLU A 122 10.00 21.29 11.97
C GLU A 122 8.67 21.30 11.21
N ARG A 123 8.27 22.44 10.63
CA ARG A 123 7.06 22.52 9.78
C ARG A 123 7.18 21.63 8.55
N THR A 124 8.33 21.61 7.88
CA THR A 124 8.54 20.73 6.71
C THR A 124 8.49 19.26 7.10
N LYS A 125 9.03 18.90 8.28
CA LYS A 125 8.95 17.55 8.81
C LYS A 125 7.50 17.15 9.13
N GLN A 126 6.73 18.03 9.77
CA GLN A 126 5.31 17.79 10.06
C GLN A 126 4.50 17.60 8.78
N LEU A 127 4.73 18.43 7.75
CA LEU A 127 4.08 18.27 6.45
C LEU A 127 4.48 16.96 5.76
N ALA A 128 5.74 16.55 5.87
CA ALA A 128 6.21 15.29 5.33
C ALA A 128 5.55 14.09 6.05
N GLU A 129 5.44 14.13 7.38
CA GLU A 129 4.77 13.10 8.18
C GLU A 129 3.25 13.05 7.94
N GLU A 130 2.60 14.19 7.76
CA GLU A 130 1.19 14.26 7.36
C GLU A 130 0.97 13.66 5.96
N ARG A 131 1.78 14.05 4.99
CA ARG A 131 1.75 13.45 3.65
C ARG A 131 2.00 11.95 3.70
N ASP A 132 2.91 11.51 4.56
CA ASP A 132 3.24 10.10 4.73
C ASP A 132 2.08 9.27 5.28
N ARG A 133 1.33 9.85 6.23
CA ARG A 133 0.12 9.25 6.80
C ARG A 133 -1.05 9.21 5.83
N ASN A 134 -1.15 10.20 4.94
CA ASN A 134 -2.25 10.32 3.98
C ASN A 134 -2.05 9.51 2.70
N ARG A 135 -0.98 8.72 2.57
CA ARG A 135 -0.72 7.91 1.38
C ARG A 135 -1.83 6.91 1.10
N VAL A 136 -2.06 6.61 -0.18
CA VAL A 136 -3.10 5.67 -0.63
C VAL A 136 -2.54 4.61 -1.57
N PHE A 137 -3.20 3.46 -1.62
CA PHE A 137 -2.86 2.37 -2.53
C PHE A 137 -3.19 2.72 -3.98
N ALA A 138 -4.37 3.32 -4.21
CA ALA A 138 -4.83 3.76 -5.51
C ALA A 138 -5.63 5.05 -5.39
N LYS A 139 -5.48 5.95 -6.37
CA LYS A 139 -6.29 7.15 -6.59
C LYS A 139 -6.41 7.43 -8.08
N SER A 140 -7.38 8.27 -8.45
CA SER A 140 -7.56 8.69 -9.83
C SER A 140 -6.39 9.58 -10.25
N CYS A 141 -5.87 9.40 -11.46
CA CYS A 141 -4.88 10.29 -12.09
C CYS A 141 -5.42 11.68 -12.41
N LEU A 142 -6.74 11.89 -12.28
CA LEU A 142 -7.34 13.22 -12.33
C LEU A 142 -7.11 13.99 -11.01
N ARG A 143 -6.72 13.30 -9.93
CA ARG A 143 -6.33 13.91 -8.66
C ARG A 143 -4.84 14.22 -8.73
N GLY A 144 -4.49 15.50 -8.79
CA GLY A 144 -3.10 15.95 -8.90
C GLY A 144 -2.21 15.49 -7.74
N GLU A 145 -0.90 15.70 -7.88
CA GLU A 145 0.09 15.34 -6.86
C GLU A 145 -0.27 15.93 -5.48
N GLY A 146 -0.32 15.07 -4.45
CA GLY A 146 -0.68 15.47 -3.09
C GLY A 146 -2.17 15.59 -2.81
N CYS A 147 -3.04 15.47 -3.83
CA CYS A 147 -4.47 15.32 -3.65
C CYS A 147 -4.82 13.83 -3.57
N ASN A 148 -5.14 13.38 -2.36
CA ASN A 148 -5.56 12.01 -2.09
C ASN A 148 -7.05 11.96 -1.76
N ASP A 149 -7.86 12.81 -2.37
CA ASP A 149 -9.30 12.80 -2.13
C ASP A 149 -9.98 11.75 -3.02
N ALA A 150 -11.10 11.22 -2.53
CA ALA A 150 -11.96 10.38 -3.35
C ALA A 150 -12.61 11.24 -4.46
N GLY A 151 -12.91 10.62 -5.60
CA GLY A 151 -13.66 11.31 -6.63
C GLY A 151 -15.11 11.54 -6.23
N GLU A 152 -15.66 12.66 -6.70
CA GLU A 152 -17.07 13.05 -6.48
C GLU A 152 -17.92 12.90 -7.75
N ASP A 153 -17.28 12.60 -8.88
CA ASP A 153 -17.92 12.45 -10.19
C ASP A 153 -17.65 11.06 -10.75
N GLN A 154 -18.51 10.62 -11.65
CA GLN A 154 -18.34 9.36 -12.37
C GLN A 154 -17.11 9.40 -13.28
N GLU A 155 -16.26 8.37 -13.22
CA GLU A 155 -15.08 8.24 -14.07
C GLU A 155 -14.73 6.78 -14.43
N PRO A 156 -14.01 6.51 -15.54
CA PRO A 156 -13.65 5.14 -15.90
C PRO A 156 -12.51 4.59 -15.02
N HIS A 157 -12.52 3.28 -14.76
CA HIS A 157 -11.47 2.60 -13.99
C HIS A 157 -10.05 2.80 -14.54
N THR A 158 -9.92 3.11 -15.84
CA THR A 158 -8.64 3.41 -16.51
C THR A 158 -7.92 4.62 -15.91
N ASN A 159 -8.61 5.47 -15.15
CA ASN A 159 -8.01 6.57 -14.40
C ASN A 159 -7.35 6.12 -13.09
N PHE A 160 -7.52 4.86 -12.69
CA PHE A 160 -6.91 4.30 -11.48
C PHE A 160 -5.84 3.27 -11.82
N ALA A 161 -6.20 2.32 -12.68
CA ALA A 161 -5.35 1.17 -12.97
C ALA A 161 -5.90 0.37 -14.15
N SER A 162 -5.03 -0.41 -14.77
CA SER A 162 -5.46 -1.45 -15.70
C SER A 162 -6.14 -2.58 -14.92
N MET A 163 -7.14 -3.21 -15.54
CA MET A 163 -7.88 -4.35 -14.98
C MET A 163 -7.76 -5.60 -15.83
N ALA A 164 -7.87 -6.76 -15.20
CA ALA A 164 -8.03 -8.06 -15.82
C ALA A 164 -9.13 -8.86 -15.10
N PHE A 165 -9.89 -9.60 -15.88
CA PHE A 165 -11.01 -10.41 -15.43
C PHE A 165 -10.72 -11.86 -15.73
N TYR A 166 -10.76 -12.68 -14.69
CA TYR A 166 -10.41 -14.10 -14.76
C TYR A 166 -11.61 -14.96 -14.40
N GLN A 167 -11.81 -16.07 -15.09
CA GLN A 167 -12.85 -17.06 -14.77
C GLN A 167 -12.23 -18.44 -14.61
N SER A 168 -12.71 -19.23 -13.64
CA SER A 168 -12.29 -20.63 -13.50
C SER A 168 -12.64 -21.44 -14.74
N VAL A 169 -11.67 -22.12 -15.34
CA VAL A 169 -11.92 -23.11 -16.39
C VAL A 169 -12.19 -24.48 -15.74
N SER A 170 -13.26 -25.17 -16.16
CA SER A 170 -13.43 -26.57 -15.76
C SER A 170 -12.36 -27.42 -16.39
N SER A 171 -11.69 -28.24 -15.58
CA SER A 171 -11.00 -29.42 -16.07
C SER A 171 -12.07 -30.32 -16.70
N ALA A 172 -12.14 -30.39 -18.03
CA ALA A 172 -13.07 -31.27 -18.71
C ALA A 172 -12.83 -32.73 -18.26
N ASP A 173 -13.88 -33.41 -17.79
CA ASP A 173 -13.88 -34.87 -17.76
C ASP A 173 -13.72 -35.39 -19.21
N PRO A 174 -12.89 -36.41 -19.47
CA PRO A 174 -12.74 -36.98 -20.79
C PRO A 174 -13.95 -37.88 -21.08
N ALA A 175 -15.11 -37.30 -21.39
CA ALA A 175 -16.25 -38.04 -21.92
C ALA A 175 -17.30 -37.13 -22.56
N SER A 176 -17.09 -36.80 -23.84
CA SER A 176 -18.19 -36.89 -24.80
C SER A 176 -17.59 -37.28 -26.15
N ASP A 177 -17.84 -38.53 -26.53
CA ASP A 177 -17.56 -39.09 -27.85
C ASP A 177 -18.05 -38.16 -28.95
N THR A 178 -17.10 -37.57 -29.68
CA THR A 178 -17.04 -37.48 -31.16
C THR A 178 -15.84 -36.61 -31.50
N ASP A 179 -14.63 -37.14 -31.36
CA ASP A 179 -13.50 -36.74 -32.18
C ASP A 179 -12.50 -37.89 -32.20
N VAL A 180 -11.99 -38.17 -33.40
CA VAL A 180 -11.18 -39.34 -33.73
C VAL A 180 -10.01 -39.48 -32.73
N PRO A 181 -9.88 -40.61 -32.02
CA PRO A 181 -8.80 -40.81 -31.06
C PRO A 181 -7.48 -40.90 -31.81
N GLN A 182 -6.73 -39.81 -31.85
CA GLN A 182 -5.32 -39.89 -32.19
C GLN A 182 -4.64 -40.53 -30.98
N HIS A 183 -4.33 -41.82 -31.09
CA HIS A 183 -3.58 -42.59 -30.10
C HIS A 183 -2.20 -41.96 -29.85
N ALA A 184 -2.12 -40.97 -28.97
CA ALA A 184 -0.91 -40.63 -28.26
C ALA A 184 -0.84 -41.53 -27.03
N GLN A 185 0.18 -42.37 -27.00
CA GLN A 185 0.33 -43.48 -26.09
C GLN A 185 0.08 -43.12 -24.62
N THR A 186 -0.69 -43.97 -23.96
CA THR A 186 -0.76 -44.14 -22.50
C THR A 186 0.63 -44.55 -21.98
N ALA A 187 1.57 -43.60 -21.96
CA ALA A 187 2.83 -43.76 -21.26
C ALA A 187 2.56 -43.47 -19.78
N LYS A 188 2.75 -44.49 -18.94
CA LYS A 188 2.94 -44.39 -17.48
C LYS A 188 3.58 -43.04 -17.14
N LYS A 189 3.04 -42.28 -16.15
CA LYS A 189 3.63 -41.04 -15.60
C LYS A 189 5.16 -41.17 -15.49
N LYS A 190 5.90 -40.79 -16.53
CA LYS A 190 7.36 -40.70 -16.55
C LYS A 190 7.69 -39.30 -16.10
N LYS A 191 8.66 -39.17 -15.18
CA LYS A 191 9.10 -37.88 -14.70
C LYS A 191 9.81 -37.16 -15.86
N PRO A 192 9.26 -36.07 -16.42
CA PRO A 192 9.79 -35.44 -17.63
C PRO A 192 11.25 -34.98 -17.49
N VAL A 193 11.65 -34.67 -16.26
CA VAL A 193 13.02 -34.24 -15.90
C VAL A 193 14.05 -35.36 -16.01
N GLU A 194 13.66 -36.62 -15.74
CA GLU A 194 14.59 -37.75 -15.75
C GLU A 194 14.92 -38.24 -17.18
N ASP A 195 14.09 -37.88 -18.16
CA ASP A 195 14.24 -38.28 -19.57
C ASP A 195 15.13 -37.32 -20.40
N ILE A 196 15.59 -36.21 -19.81
CA ILE A 196 16.46 -35.24 -20.51
C ILE A 196 17.88 -35.81 -20.66
N PRO A 197 18.41 -35.96 -21.90
CA PRO A 197 19.73 -36.55 -22.13
C PRO A 197 20.84 -35.70 -21.50
N LYS A 198 21.67 -36.31 -20.65
CA LYS A 198 22.83 -35.63 -20.04
C LYS A 198 23.87 -35.25 -21.10
N PRO A 199 24.54 -34.08 -20.95
CA PRO A 199 25.57 -33.65 -21.88
C PRO A 199 26.77 -34.59 -21.89
N LYS A 200 27.45 -34.67 -23.04
CA LYS A 200 28.65 -35.50 -23.19
C LYS A 200 29.80 -34.89 -22.37
N LYS A 201 30.63 -35.72 -21.75
CA LYS A 201 31.83 -35.24 -21.05
C LYS A 201 32.86 -34.70 -22.06
N ARG A 202 33.03 -33.38 -22.13
CA ARG A 202 34.03 -32.70 -22.97
C ARG A 202 35.27 -32.28 -22.17
N SER A 203 36.44 -32.26 -22.80
CA SER A 203 37.70 -31.81 -22.19
C SER A 203 37.68 -30.30 -21.92
N ALA A 204 38.54 -29.83 -21.00
CA ALA A 204 38.62 -28.41 -20.65
C ALA A 204 38.99 -27.52 -21.85
N LEU A 205 39.89 -28.00 -22.73
CA LEU A 205 40.30 -27.27 -23.94
C LEU A 205 39.13 -27.09 -24.94
N TYR A 206 38.28 -28.11 -25.10
CA TYR A 206 37.10 -28.03 -25.97
C TYR A 206 36.08 -27.01 -25.45
N LYS A 207 35.84 -27.02 -24.13
CA LYS A 207 34.94 -26.07 -23.47
C LYS A 207 35.46 -24.62 -23.56
N TRP A 208 36.78 -24.44 -23.53
CA TRP A 208 37.41 -23.13 -23.67
C TRP A 208 37.27 -22.57 -25.10
N LEU A 209 37.42 -23.39 -26.13
CA LEU A 209 37.28 -22.97 -27.54
C LEU A 209 35.83 -22.74 -27.99
N ASN A 210 34.90 -23.61 -27.55
CA ASN A 210 33.54 -23.67 -28.11
C ASN A 210 32.45 -23.26 -27.11
N GLY A 211 32.83 -22.91 -25.88
CA GLY A 211 31.90 -22.60 -24.79
C GLY A 211 31.19 -23.82 -24.22
N ASN A 212 30.35 -23.58 -23.20
CA ASN A 212 29.61 -24.60 -22.47
C ASN A 212 28.14 -24.75 -22.93
N HIS A 213 27.85 -24.51 -24.21
CA HIS A 213 26.48 -24.49 -24.74
C HIS A 213 25.67 -25.77 -24.43
N GLU A 214 26.25 -26.96 -24.62
CA GLU A 214 25.58 -28.25 -24.32
C GLU A 214 25.16 -28.37 -22.83
N GLU A 215 25.98 -27.87 -21.91
CA GLU A 215 25.67 -27.90 -20.47
C GLU A 215 24.61 -26.84 -20.14
N ILE A 216 24.72 -25.64 -20.71
CA ILE A 216 23.75 -24.54 -20.52
C ILE A 216 22.37 -24.99 -21.01
N GLU A 217 22.27 -25.57 -22.21
CA GLU A 217 21.02 -26.08 -22.76
C GLU A 217 20.40 -27.19 -21.91
N TYR A 218 21.22 -28.13 -21.42
CA TYR A 218 20.75 -29.17 -20.50
C TYR A 218 20.19 -28.59 -19.20
N GLN A 219 20.87 -27.60 -18.60
CA GLN A 219 20.38 -26.93 -17.39
C GLN A 219 19.07 -26.18 -17.66
N LEU A 220 18.96 -25.46 -18.79
CA LEU A 220 17.74 -24.77 -19.20
C LEU A 220 16.58 -25.75 -19.41
N ALA A 221 16.81 -26.87 -20.12
CA ALA A 221 15.80 -27.89 -20.34
C ALA A 221 15.34 -28.55 -19.02
N THR A 222 16.29 -28.84 -18.13
CA THR A 222 16.01 -29.43 -16.80
C THR A 222 15.21 -28.47 -15.93
N ALA A 223 15.58 -27.18 -15.93
CA ALA A 223 14.85 -26.14 -15.24
C ALA A 223 13.43 -25.99 -15.79
N ALA A 224 13.27 -25.93 -17.11
CA ALA A 224 11.96 -25.82 -17.76
C ALA A 224 11.05 -27.02 -17.44
N ALA A 225 11.57 -28.25 -17.51
CA ALA A 225 10.79 -29.45 -17.19
C ALA A 225 10.42 -29.53 -15.70
N THR A 226 11.32 -29.11 -14.80
CA THR A 226 11.04 -29.02 -13.37
C THR A 226 9.96 -27.98 -13.09
N SER A 227 10.05 -26.85 -13.77
CA SER A 227 9.11 -25.74 -13.65
C SER A 227 7.70 -26.15 -14.12
N ALA A 228 7.61 -26.82 -15.27
CA ALA A 228 6.34 -27.37 -15.78
C ALA A 228 5.71 -28.39 -14.82
N ALA A 229 6.52 -29.27 -14.22
CA ALA A 229 6.04 -30.23 -13.23
C ALA A 229 5.53 -29.54 -11.95
N ASN A 230 6.22 -28.49 -11.49
CA ASN A 230 5.76 -27.68 -10.37
C ASN A 230 4.45 -26.95 -10.69
N ALA A 231 4.30 -26.39 -11.89
CA ALA A 231 3.08 -25.72 -12.31
C ALA A 231 1.88 -26.68 -12.39
N GLN A 232 2.08 -27.93 -12.84
CA GLN A 232 1.05 -28.97 -12.82
C GLN A 232 0.66 -29.39 -11.39
N MET A 233 1.65 -29.51 -10.50
CA MET A 233 1.41 -29.83 -9.08
C MET A 233 0.67 -28.69 -8.35
N ALA A 234 0.98 -27.45 -8.70
CA ALA A 234 0.35 -26.26 -8.13
C ALA A 234 -1.17 -26.24 -8.31
N VAL A 235 -1.63 -26.68 -9.49
CA VAL A 235 -3.04 -26.62 -9.88
C VAL A 235 -3.79 -27.93 -9.62
N GLU A 236 -3.14 -28.94 -9.01
CA GLU A 236 -3.77 -30.21 -8.68
C GLU A 236 -4.93 -30.01 -7.70
N GLY A 237 -6.14 -30.44 -8.11
CA GLY A 237 -7.37 -30.25 -7.34
C GLY A 237 -7.86 -28.80 -7.26
N ALA A 238 -7.38 -27.92 -8.13
CA ALA A 238 -7.81 -26.53 -8.27
C ALA A 238 -8.30 -26.26 -9.70
N SER A 239 -9.09 -25.20 -9.86
CA SER A 239 -9.51 -24.71 -11.19
C SER A 239 -8.57 -23.60 -11.64
N VAL A 240 -7.96 -23.75 -12.82
CA VAL A 240 -7.11 -22.71 -13.42
C VAL A 240 -7.96 -21.51 -13.80
N LEU A 241 -7.43 -20.31 -13.62
CA LEU A 241 -8.09 -19.06 -13.99
C LEU A 241 -7.70 -18.67 -15.43
N GLY A 242 -8.70 -18.64 -16.32
CA GLY A 242 -8.57 -18.15 -17.70
C GLY A 242 -8.98 -16.69 -17.81
N LEU A 243 -8.24 -15.90 -18.60
CA LEU A 243 -8.58 -14.50 -18.87
C LEU A 243 -9.84 -14.42 -19.74
N VAL A 244 -10.83 -13.62 -19.31
CA VAL A 244 -12.08 -13.39 -20.04
C VAL A 244 -12.27 -11.93 -20.47
N GLY A 245 -11.44 -11.01 -19.97
CA GLY A 245 -11.44 -9.61 -20.38
C GLY A 245 -10.37 -8.77 -19.69
N GLY A 246 -10.13 -7.56 -20.19
CA GLY A 246 -9.13 -6.62 -19.65
C GLY A 246 -7.72 -6.83 -20.19
N SER A 247 -6.76 -6.08 -19.65
CA SER A 247 -5.37 -6.00 -20.13
C SER A 247 -4.30 -6.09 -19.03
N ALA A 248 -4.68 -6.11 -17.74
CA ALA A 248 -3.75 -6.18 -16.61
C ALA A 248 -3.27 -7.61 -16.29
N ILE A 249 -2.61 -8.25 -17.25
CA ILE A 249 -2.19 -9.65 -17.11
C ILE A 249 -0.84 -9.71 -16.38
N THR A 250 -0.75 -10.50 -15.31
CA THR A 250 0.54 -10.85 -14.69
C THR A 250 1.13 -12.10 -15.32
N SER A 251 2.44 -12.26 -15.23
CA SER A 251 3.09 -13.54 -15.51
C SER A 251 2.65 -14.64 -14.54
N GLY A 252 2.83 -15.89 -14.98
CA GLY A 252 2.53 -17.08 -14.20
C GLY A 252 1.12 -17.64 -14.39
N THR A 253 0.81 -18.69 -13.63
CA THR A 253 -0.49 -19.35 -13.62
C THR A 253 -1.24 -19.02 -12.34
N TRP A 254 -2.49 -18.58 -12.48
CA TRP A 254 -3.41 -18.41 -11.38
C TRP A 254 -4.41 -19.57 -11.33
N ALA A 255 -4.74 -20.02 -10.14
CA ALA A 255 -5.76 -21.03 -9.91
C ALA A 255 -6.52 -20.75 -8.60
N VAL A 256 -7.71 -21.32 -8.48
CA VAL A 256 -8.55 -21.22 -7.28
C VAL A 256 -8.98 -22.61 -6.83
N LYS A 257 -8.91 -22.84 -5.52
CA LYS A 257 -9.49 -24.02 -4.85
C LYS A 257 -10.56 -23.54 -3.87
N LEU A 258 -11.77 -24.07 -3.98
CA LEU A 258 -12.80 -23.85 -2.97
C LEU A 258 -12.43 -24.66 -1.72
N GLY A 259 -12.58 -24.07 -0.54
CA GLY A 259 -12.36 -24.76 0.74
C GLY A 259 -13.22 -26.02 0.85
N GLU A 260 -12.68 -27.06 1.51
CA GLU A 260 -13.46 -28.23 1.90
C GLU A 260 -14.49 -27.80 2.95
N MET A 261 -15.77 -27.77 2.57
CA MET A 261 -16.85 -27.80 3.56
C MET A 261 -16.64 -29.06 4.43
N ALA A 262 -16.93 -28.98 5.73
CA ALA A 262 -16.81 -30.09 6.69
C ALA A 262 -17.60 -31.37 6.28
N THR A 263 -18.42 -31.29 5.24
CA THR A 263 -19.07 -32.42 4.58
C THR A 263 -18.22 -32.89 3.40
N GLY A 264 -17.46 -33.96 3.60
CA GLY A 264 -16.52 -34.53 2.63
C GLY A 264 -17.11 -34.73 1.24
N LEU A 265 -16.63 -33.92 0.30
CA LEU A 265 -16.42 -34.16 -1.13
C LEU A 265 -15.86 -32.84 -1.67
N GLY A 266 -14.55 -32.78 -1.94
CA GLY A 266 -13.87 -31.59 -2.44
C GLY A 266 -14.55 -31.09 -3.72
N ARG A 267 -15.33 -30.02 -3.61
CA ARG A 267 -15.97 -29.40 -4.77
C ARG A 267 -14.93 -28.58 -5.53
N ILE A 268 -14.49 -29.10 -6.67
CA ILE A 268 -13.78 -28.31 -7.68
C ILE A 268 -14.75 -27.21 -8.14
N ALA A 269 -14.23 -25.98 -8.31
CA ALA A 269 -14.96 -24.86 -8.92
C ALA A 269 -15.28 -25.21 -10.38
N ALA A 270 -16.34 -25.99 -10.59
CA ALA A 270 -16.77 -26.42 -11.92
C ALA A 270 -17.66 -25.34 -12.54
N SER A 271 -17.35 -24.96 -13.77
CA SER A 271 -18.21 -24.20 -14.67
C SER A 271 -19.22 -25.14 -15.34
N GLY A 272 -20.47 -25.14 -14.88
CA GLY A 272 -21.58 -25.88 -15.49
C GLY A 272 -22.93 -25.26 -15.16
N PRO A 273 -24.01 -25.58 -15.91
CA PRO A 273 -25.36 -25.10 -15.59
C PRO A 273 -25.76 -25.51 -14.17
N GLY A 274 -25.97 -24.53 -13.28
CA GLY A 274 -26.30 -24.77 -11.87
C GLY A 274 -25.09 -24.95 -10.93
N ALA A 275 -23.86 -24.95 -11.45
CA ALA A 275 -22.67 -24.89 -10.59
C ALA A 275 -22.44 -23.45 -10.08
N PRO A 276 -21.94 -23.26 -8.84
CA PRO A 276 -21.52 -21.94 -8.40
C PRO A 276 -20.45 -21.47 -9.38
N ILE A 277 -20.67 -20.31 -10.00
CA ILE A 277 -19.66 -19.63 -10.81
C ILE A 277 -18.64 -19.16 -9.78
N ALA A 278 -17.72 -20.05 -9.40
CA ALA A 278 -16.76 -19.78 -8.36
C ALA A 278 -15.64 -18.97 -9.02
N ALA A 279 -15.70 -17.67 -8.75
CA ALA A 279 -14.69 -16.65 -9.02
C ALA A 279 -14.59 -16.17 -10.47
N VAL A 280 -15.31 -15.07 -10.77
CA VAL A 280 -14.75 -14.06 -11.67
C VAL A 280 -13.86 -13.14 -10.81
N VAL A 281 -12.55 -13.37 -10.81
CA VAL A 281 -11.59 -12.53 -10.09
C VAL A 281 -11.32 -11.28 -10.92
N MET A 282 -11.55 -10.11 -10.36
CA MET A 282 -11.06 -8.85 -10.91
C MET A 282 -9.68 -8.58 -10.30
N GLY A 283 -8.63 -8.64 -11.11
CA GLY A 283 -7.29 -8.20 -10.74
C GLY A 283 -7.08 -6.77 -11.24
N MET A 284 -6.97 -5.82 -10.31
CA MET A 284 -6.49 -4.47 -10.58
C MET A 284 -5.00 -4.43 -10.28
N MET A 285 -4.20 -4.12 -11.30
CA MET A 285 -2.77 -3.87 -11.12
C MET A 285 -2.57 -2.36 -11.11
N PRO A 286 -2.13 -1.75 -10.00
CA PRO A 286 -1.64 -0.37 -10.03
C PRO A 286 -0.64 -0.28 -11.19
N GLY A 287 -1.00 0.47 -12.22
CA GLY A 287 -0.16 0.62 -13.40
C GLY A 287 1.00 1.56 -13.10
N ARG A 288 1.66 2.04 -14.16
CA ARG A 288 2.53 3.22 -14.07
C ARG A 288 1.77 4.54 -13.94
N LEU A 289 0.47 4.44 -13.65
CA LEU A 289 -0.41 5.57 -13.60
C LEU A 289 -0.09 6.31 -12.30
N ASN A 290 0.40 7.55 -12.42
CA ASN A 290 0.94 8.35 -11.33
C ASN A 290 2.32 7.90 -10.80
N ASP A 291 3.10 7.18 -11.63
CA ASP A 291 4.51 6.86 -11.32
C ASP A 291 5.31 8.14 -11.02
N GLY A 292 5.99 8.15 -9.87
CA GLY A 292 6.81 9.28 -9.42
C GLY A 292 6.15 10.15 -8.37
N GLU A 293 4.85 10.02 -8.17
CA GLU A 293 4.16 10.69 -7.06
C GLU A 293 4.52 10.04 -5.72
N GLN A 294 4.71 10.86 -4.68
CA GLN A 294 5.16 10.42 -3.37
C GLN A 294 4.00 10.07 -2.42
N ASP A 295 2.76 10.17 -2.88
CA ASP A 295 1.53 9.94 -2.13
C ASP A 295 0.99 8.50 -2.28
N PHE A 296 1.69 7.63 -3.00
CA PHE A 296 1.38 6.19 -3.03
C PHE A 296 2.05 5.42 -1.90
N ILE A 297 1.35 4.38 -1.44
CA ILE A 297 1.91 3.40 -0.50
C ILE A 297 2.80 2.44 -1.29
N ASP A 298 4.10 2.50 -1.05
CA ASP A 298 5.05 1.57 -1.65
C ASP A 298 4.89 0.14 -1.11
N ARG A 299 5.51 -0.81 -1.81
CA ARG A 299 5.49 -2.22 -1.44
C ARG A 299 6.01 -2.47 -0.03
N MET A 300 7.12 -1.85 0.38
CA MET A 300 7.74 -2.11 1.69
C MET A 300 6.81 -1.73 2.84
N ARG A 301 6.05 -0.64 2.66
CA ARG A 301 5.01 -0.21 3.60
C ARG A 301 3.80 -1.14 3.58
N LEU A 302 3.29 -1.48 2.39
CA LEU A 302 2.17 -2.43 2.25
C LEU A 302 2.48 -3.75 2.97
N GLU A 303 3.72 -4.23 2.87
CA GLU A 303 4.17 -5.45 3.55
C GLU A 303 4.11 -5.40 5.08
N GLN A 304 3.99 -4.22 5.68
CA GLN A 304 3.86 -4.00 7.13
C GLN A 304 2.42 -3.68 7.56
N MET A 305 1.51 -3.48 6.59
CA MET A 305 0.12 -3.09 6.84
C MET A 305 -0.79 -4.32 6.89
N ARG A 306 -1.82 -4.26 7.74
CA ARG A 306 -2.93 -5.24 7.72
C ARG A 306 -4.04 -4.83 6.76
N GLU A 307 -4.23 -3.52 6.61
CA GLU A 307 -5.18 -2.88 5.72
C GLU A 307 -4.53 -1.59 5.20
N ALA A 308 -4.86 -1.19 3.98
CA ALA A 308 -4.35 0.02 3.35
C ALA A 308 -5.50 0.83 2.73
N PRO A 309 -5.48 2.17 2.84
CA PRO A 309 -6.49 3.02 2.23
C PRO A 309 -6.38 3.00 0.70
N SER A 310 -7.51 2.86 0.01
CA SER A 310 -7.65 2.95 -1.44
C SER A 310 -8.82 3.88 -1.77
N ARG A 311 -8.65 4.81 -2.73
CA ARG A 311 -9.74 5.71 -3.17
C ARG A 311 -10.67 5.08 -4.19
N VAL A 312 -10.43 3.83 -4.53
CA VAL A 312 -11.33 3.03 -5.34
C VAL A 312 -11.42 1.61 -4.80
N ARG A 313 -12.64 1.08 -4.74
CA ARG A 313 -12.94 -0.32 -4.44
C ARG A 313 -14.00 -0.82 -5.39
N TYR A 314 -14.14 -2.14 -5.54
CA TYR A 314 -14.98 -2.75 -6.56
C TYR A 314 -15.93 -3.77 -5.97
N THR A 315 -17.12 -3.87 -6.58
CA THR A 315 -18.14 -4.87 -6.31
C THR A 315 -18.59 -5.56 -7.58
N TRP A 316 -19.29 -6.69 -7.44
CA TRP A 316 -20.04 -7.34 -8.52
C TRP A 316 -21.51 -7.03 -8.28
N GLU A 317 -22.15 -6.39 -9.25
CA GLU A 317 -23.58 -6.08 -9.21
C GLU A 317 -24.31 -6.88 -10.28
N GLN A 318 -25.64 -6.96 -10.17
CA GLN A 318 -26.46 -7.60 -11.20
C GLN A 318 -27.02 -6.53 -12.14
N ASP A 319 -26.89 -6.74 -13.44
CA ASP A 319 -27.61 -5.93 -14.44
C ASP A 319 -29.12 -6.23 -14.42
N ASP A 320 -29.90 -5.49 -15.23
CA ASP A 320 -31.35 -5.69 -15.39
C ASP A 320 -31.76 -7.12 -15.80
N LYS A 321 -30.79 -7.92 -16.27
CA LYS A 321 -30.96 -9.30 -16.73
C LYS A 321 -30.42 -10.33 -15.74
N GLY A 322 -29.90 -9.89 -14.59
CA GLY A 322 -29.32 -10.73 -13.55
C GLY A 322 -27.90 -11.20 -13.84
N ASN A 323 -27.20 -10.63 -14.83
CA ASN A 323 -25.81 -10.97 -15.11
C ASN A 323 -24.87 -10.23 -14.16
N PRO A 324 -23.78 -10.87 -13.67
CA PRO A 324 -22.79 -10.19 -12.87
C PRO A 324 -22.01 -9.19 -13.73
N VAL A 325 -21.98 -7.94 -13.28
CA VAL A 325 -21.26 -6.82 -13.90
C VAL A 325 -20.38 -6.17 -12.84
N PRO A 326 -19.09 -5.92 -13.14
CA PRO A 326 -18.21 -5.23 -12.20
C PRO A 326 -18.63 -3.75 -12.07
N HIS A 327 -18.57 -3.23 -10.86
CA HIS A 327 -18.86 -1.83 -10.55
C HIS A 327 -17.79 -1.26 -9.61
N GLY A 328 -17.31 -0.04 -9.87
CA GLY A 328 -16.32 0.63 -9.04
C GLY A 328 -16.93 1.73 -8.17
N TRP A 329 -16.33 1.98 -7.01
CA TRP A 329 -16.79 2.97 -6.05
C TRP A 329 -15.65 3.86 -5.60
N HIS A 330 -15.86 5.18 -5.63
CA HIS A 330 -15.00 6.12 -4.95
C HIS A 330 -15.15 5.99 -3.44
N THR A 331 -14.08 5.60 -2.76
CA THR A 331 -14.11 5.32 -1.32
C THR A 331 -13.40 6.41 -0.54
N PRO A 332 -14.13 7.28 0.19
CA PRO A 332 -13.55 8.33 1.00
C PRO A 332 -12.88 7.77 2.27
N PRO A 333 -12.03 8.57 2.94
CA PRO A 333 -11.44 8.22 4.23
C PRO A 333 -12.47 7.66 5.23
N GLY A 334 -12.13 6.54 5.86
CA GLY A 334 -13.00 5.81 6.78
C GLY A 334 -13.86 4.72 6.11
N LYS A 335 -13.93 4.71 4.77
CA LYS A 335 -14.62 3.70 3.94
C LYS A 335 -13.68 3.04 2.91
N ASP A 336 -12.40 3.40 2.97
CA ASP A 336 -11.33 3.17 1.99
C ASP A 336 -10.39 2.03 2.34
N MET A 337 -10.54 1.41 3.51
CA MET A 337 -9.60 0.38 3.98
C MET A 337 -9.79 -0.95 3.23
N VAL A 338 -8.71 -1.44 2.62
CA VAL A 338 -8.64 -2.73 1.92
C VAL A 338 -7.63 -3.64 2.61
N ARG A 339 -7.99 -4.90 2.84
CA ARG A 339 -7.14 -5.89 3.55
C ARG A 339 -5.88 -6.20 2.75
N VAL A 340 -4.72 -6.10 3.37
CA VAL A 340 -3.42 -6.43 2.74
C VAL A 340 -2.96 -7.80 3.19
N ARG A 341 -2.67 -8.70 2.25
CA ARG A 341 -2.25 -10.08 2.54
C ARG A 341 -1.05 -10.46 1.68
N LYS A 342 -0.11 -11.18 2.28
CA LYS A 342 1.03 -11.76 1.56
C LYS A 342 0.66 -13.15 1.07
N MET A 343 1.10 -13.52 -0.13
CA MET A 343 1.02 -14.91 -0.54
C MET A 343 2.19 -15.70 0.05
N GLU A 344 1.89 -16.87 0.60
CA GLU A 344 2.87 -17.70 1.30
C GLU A 344 3.24 -18.94 0.49
N TRP A 345 4.51 -19.36 0.58
CA TRP A 345 4.98 -20.54 -0.14
C TRP A 345 4.39 -21.82 0.47
N ASP A 346 3.62 -22.56 -0.33
CA ASP A 346 3.13 -23.89 -0.01
C ASP A 346 4.06 -24.93 -0.64
N SER A 347 4.90 -25.55 0.20
CA SER A 347 5.86 -26.56 -0.23
C SER A 347 5.22 -27.84 -0.79
N SER A 348 3.96 -28.12 -0.45
CA SER A 348 3.20 -29.29 -0.93
C SER A 348 2.69 -29.07 -2.35
N ARG A 349 2.29 -27.84 -2.68
CA ARG A 349 1.82 -27.44 -4.02
C ARG A 349 2.93 -26.93 -4.92
N LYS A 350 4.10 -26.60 -4.37
CA LYS A 350 5.17 -25.88 -5.09
C LYS A 350 4.68 -24.56 -5.68
N ALA A 351 3.82 -23.86 -4.92
CA ALA A 351 3.14 -22.65 -5.35
C ALA A 351 2.98 -21.67 -4.18
N TYR A 352 2.73 -20.40 -4.50
CA TYR A 352 2.32 -19.42 -3.51
C TYR A 352 0.81 -19.47 -3.34
N THR A 353 0.33 -19.37 -2.11
CA THR A 353 -1.09 -19.46 -1.81
C THR A 353 -1.54 -18.38 -0.85
N PHE A 354 -2.80 -18.01 -0.94
CA PHE A 354 -3.51 -17.17 0.02
C PHE A 354 -4.93 -17.71 0.15
N THR A 355 -5.44 -17.84 1.37
CA THR A 355 -6.83 -18.26 1.61
C THR A 355 -7.63 -17.10 2.15
N THR A 356 -8.77 -16.83 1.52
CA THR A 356 -9.65 -15.73 1.88
C THR A 356 -10.32 -15.94 3.23
N GLU A 357 -10.85 -14.86 3.77
CA GLU A 357 -11.46 -14.82 5.11
C GLU A 357 -12.99 -14.94 5.06
N GLU A 358 -13.59 -14.77 3.87
CA GLU A 358 -15.01 -15.02 3.63
C GLU A 358 -15.35 -16.51 3.74
N ASP A 359 -16.63 -16.81 3.97
CA ASP A 359 -17.19 -18.15 3.89
C ASP A 359 -18.10 -18.25 2.66
N PRO A 360 -17.92 -19.22 1.74
CA PRO A 360 -16.87 -20.25 1.73
C PRO A 360 -15.47 -19.66 1.49
N ARG A 361 -14.49 -20.17 2.22
CA ARG A 361 -13.08 -19.80 2.03
C ARG A 361 -12.60 -20.23 0.65
N ILE A 362 -11.92 -19.33 -0.05
CA ILE A 362 -11.33 -19.58 -1.36
C ILE A 362 -9.82 -19.51 -1.22
N THR A 363 -9.12 -20.57 -1.61
CA THR A 363 -7.65 -20.55 -1.71
C THR A 363 -7.25 -20.11 -3.11
N ILE A 364 -6.63 -18.95 -3.20
CA ILE A 364 -5.97 -18.43 -4.40
C ILE A 364 -4.57 -19.03 -4.46
N ILE A 365 -4.22 -19.55 -5.62
CA ILE A 365 -2.95 -20.21 -5.90
C ILE A 365 -2.30 -19.46 -7.05
N TRP A 366 -1.01 -19.18 -6.90
CA TRP A 366 -0.20 -18.56 -7.93
C TRP A 366 1.16 -19.25 -8.04
N THR A 367 1.57 -19.52 -9.26
CA THR A 367 2.93 -19.95 -9.59
C THR A 367 3.50 -18.99 -10.64
N PRO A 368 4.77 -18.55 -10.50
CA PRO A 368 5.40 -17.66 -11.47
C PRO A 368 5.55 -18.30 -12.86
N ASP A 369 5.45 -19.64 -12.96
CA ASP A 369 5.57 -20.36 -14.21
C ASP A 369 4.21 -20.64 -14.85
N SER A 370 4.15 -20.48 -16.17
CA SER A 370 3.02 -20.82 -17.02
C SER A 370 3.26 -22.07 -17.87
N SER A 371 4.45 -22.66 -17.82
CA SER A 371 4.82 -23.81 -18.64
C SER A 371 4.07 -25.08 -18.20
N GLY A 372 3.60 -25.88 -19.16
CA GLY A 372 2.95 -27.17 -18.90
C GLY A 372 1.50 -27.13 -18.41
N VAL A 373 0.92 -25.95 -18.17
CA VAL A 373 -0.52 -25.76 -17.90
C VAL A 373 -1.21 -25.29 -19.18
N ASN A 374 -2.05 -26.14 -19.76
CA ASN A 374 -2.80 -25.81 -20.98
C ASN A 374 -4.20 -25.32 -20.60
N VAL A 375 -4.49 -24.05 -20.88
CA VAL A 375 -5.85 -23.50 -20.78
C VAL A 375 -6.49 -23.67 -22.16
N PRO A 376 -7.53 -24.52 -22.31
CA PRO A 376 -8.18 -24.71 -23.61
C PRO A 376 -8.66 -23.37 -24.18
N SER A 377 -8.35 -23.09 -25.44
CA SER A 377 -8.77 -21.86 -26.14
C SER A 377 -10.28 -21.77 -26.35
N ASN A 378 -10.98 -22.90 -26.22
CA ASN A 378 -12.43 -23.01 -26.31
C ASN A 378 -12.94 -23.75 -25.07
N THR A 379 -13.11 -23.03 -23.97
CA THR A 379 -13.93 -23.52 -22.87
C THR A 379 -15.37 -23.43 -23.36
N GLY A 380 -16.07 -24.56 -23.44
CA GLY A 380 -17.49 -24.65 -23.83
C GLY A 380 -18.44 -23.98 -22.84
N ASN A 381 -18.11 -22.76 -22.40
CA ASN A 381 -18.91 -21.93 -21.54
C ASN A 381 -20.00 -21.29 -22.41
N GLN A 382 -21.20 -21.84 -22.34
CA GLN A 382 -22.36 -21.36 -23.11
C GLN A 382 -22.91 -20.01 -22.58
N ASN A 383 -22.32 -19.43 -21.51
CA ASN A 383 -22.63 -18.10 -20.98
C ASN A 383 -21.35 -17.36 -20.53
N PRO A 384 -20.60 -16.71 -21.44
CA PRO A 384 -19.49 -15.84 -21.05
C PRO A 384 -20.00 -14.62 -20.27
N VAL A 385 -19.37 -14.28 -19.14
CA VAL A 385 -19.68 -13.05 -18.42
C VAL A 385 -19.24 -11.87 -19.28
N ARG A 386 -20.19 -11.01 -19.65
CA ARG A 386 -19.91 -9.83 -20.49
C ARG A 386 -19.26 -8.76 -19.63
N ILE A 387 -17.95 -8.59 -19.78
CA ILE A 387 -17.19 -7.55 -19.09
C ILE A 387 -17.36 -6.21 -19.83
N PRO A 388 -17.90 -5.17 -19.19
CA PRO A 388 -17.91 -3.83 -19.78
C PRO A 388 -16.49 -3.27 -19.87
N ASN A 389 -16.21 -2.55 -20.94
CA ASN A 389 -14.97 -1.82 -21.13
C ASN A 389 -15.28 -0.39 -21.59
N PRO A 390 -15.08 0.64 -20.74
CA PRO A 390 -14.51 0.57 -19.39
C PRO A 390 -15.52 0.13 -18.31
N VAL A 391 -15.03 -0.44 -17.20
CA VAL A 391 -15.74 -0.44 -15.92
C VAL A 391 -15.84 1.00 -15.40
N ILE A 392 -17.02 1.37 -14.92
CA ILE A 392 -17.32 2.69 -14.40
C ILE A 392 -17.13 2.72 -12.88
N VAL A 393 -16.59 3.84 -12.39
CA VAL A 393 -16.40 4.14 -10.96
C VAL A 393 -17.34 5.29 -10.60
N ASP A 394 -18.27 5.04 -9.69
CA ASP A 394 -19.25 6.03 -9.22
C ASP A 394 -18.94 6.52 -7.80
N PRO A 395 -19.40 7.72 -7.41
CA PRO A 395 -19.35 8.20 -6.03
C PRO A 395 -20.07 7.23 -5.08
N LEU A 396 -19.48 6.97 -3.92
CA LEU A 396 -20.12 6.10 -2.93
C LEU A 396 -21.33 6.81 -2.28
N PRO A 397 -22.53 6.21 -2.26
CA PRO A 397 -23.70 6.83 -1.64
C PRO A 397 -23.53 7.05 -0.13
N GLU A 398 -23.99 8.20 0.37
CA GLU A 398 -23.82 8.64 1.77
C GLU A 398 -24.29 7.60 2.80
N ASN A 399 -25.41 6.91 2.53
CA ASN A 399 -26.07 5.95 3.43
C ASN A 399 -25.46 4.53 3.43
N THR A 400 -24.31 4.32 2.78
CA THR A 400 -23.70 2.98 2.73
C THR A 400 -22.92 2.69 4.02
N SER A 401 -23.36 1.73 4.83
CA SER A 401 -22.52 1.10 5.86
C SER A 401 -21.55 0.10 5.21
N ILE A 402 -20.28 0.16 5.62
CA ILE A 402 -19.21 -0.72 5.16
C ILE A 402 -18.57 -1.26 6.42
N ASP A 403 -18.78 -2.55 6.71
CA ASP A 403 -18.12 -3.23 7.81
C ASP A 403 -17.30 -4.40 7.27
N THR A 404 -16.04 -4.49 7.70
CA THR A 404 -15.08 -5.56 7.34
C THR A 404 -15.32 -6.85 8.13
N THR A 405 -16.48 -6.98 8.81
CA THR A 405 -16.78 -8.11 9.72
C THR A 405 -17.53 -9.24 9.02
N THR A 406 -17.26 -10.47 9.48
CA THR A 406 -17.64 -11.76 8.88
C THR A 406 -19.13 -12.14 8.95
N SER A 407 -20.06 -11.18 9.02
CA SER A 407 -21.49 -11.45 8.81
C SER A 407 -22.26 -10.14 8.65
N PRO A 408 -22.90 -9.89 7.50
CA PRO A 408 -23.57 -8.61 7.27
C PRO A 408 -25.09 -8.73 7.18
N ALA A 409 -25.75 -7.63 7.52
CA ALA A 409 -27.13 -7.36 7.17
C ALA A 409 -27.24 -6.92 5.69
N PRO A 410 -28.38 -7.15 5.01
CA PRO A 410 -28.49 -7.03 3.55
C PRO A 410 -28.41 -5.60 2.95
N GLU A 411 -28.20 -4.56 3.76
CA GLU A 411 -27.97 -3.18 3.29
C GLU A 411 -26.47 -2.79 3.28
N GLU A 412 -25.58 -3.65 3.81
CA GLU A 412 -24.13 -3.43 3.85
C GLU A 412 -23.45 -3.89 2.54
N LYS A 413 -22.65 -3.03 1.91
CA LYS A 413 -21.81 -3.43 0.77
C LYS A 413 -20.64 -4.29 1.28
N ASN A 414 -20.69 -5.59 1.00
CA ASN A 414 -19.64 -6.52 1.40
C ASN A 414 -18.52 -6.55 0.38
N PHE A 415 -17.41 -5.90 0.72
CA PHE A 415 -16.21 -5.94 -0.08
C PHE A 415 -15.38 -7.17 0.28
N ALA A 416 -15.47 -8.22 -0.56
CA ALA A 416 -14.56 -9.36 -0.57
C ALA A 416 -13.26 -9.04 -1.36
N ASP A 417 -12.63 -7.91 -1.02
CA ASP A 417 -11.43 -7.39 -1.67
C ASP A 417 -10.17 -7.53 -0.81
N TYR A 418 -9.03 -7.62 -1.50
CA TYR A 418 -7.70 -7.74 -0.91
C TYR A 418 -6.65 -7.04 -1.76
N ILE A 419 -5.59 -6.53 -1.15
CA ILE A 419 -4.33 -6.22 -1.80
C ILE A 419 -3.37 -7.37 -1.53
N LEU A 420 -3.04 -8.14 -2.57
CA LEU A 420 -2.09 -9.24 -2.50
C LEU A 420 -0.68 -8.74 -2.77
N VAL A 421 0.22 -8.95 -1.80
CA VAL A 421 1.65 -8.75 -1.99
C VAL A 421 2.28 -10.09 -2.38
N LEU A 422 2.72 -10.19 -3.63
CA LEU A 422 3.42 -11.35 -4.14
C LEU A 422 4.89 -11.32 -3.69
N PRO A 423 5.51 -12.46 -3.37
CA PRO A 423 6.87 -12.51 -2.84
C PRO A 423 7.98 -12.24 -3.87
N ILE A 424 7.63 -11.84 -5.10
CA ILE A 424 8.59 -11.47 -6.14
C ILE A 424 8.53 -9.97 -6.39
N SER A 425 9.67 -9.28 -6.30
CA SER A 425 9.79 -7.83 -6.46
C SER A 425 9.34 -7.31 -7.83
N ALA A 426 9.46 -8.14 -8.87
CA ALA A 426 9.11 -7.78 -10.24
C ALA A 426 7.60 -7.64 -10.51
N ILE A 427 6.75 -8.15 -9.61
CA ILE A 427 5.30 -8.03 -9.72
C ILE A 427 4.83 -7.05 -8.65
N PRO A 428 4.16 -5.93 -9.03
CA PRO A 428 3.61 -5.00 -8.06
C PRO A 428 2.51 -5.66 -7.23
N PRO A 429 2.21 -5.15 -6.03
CA PRO A 429 1.04 -5.60 -5.27
C PRO A 429 -0.25 -5.47 -6.09
N ILE A 430 -1.11 -6.47 -6.00
CA ILE A 430 -2.28 -6.62 -6.86
C ILE A 430 -3.53 -6.45 -6.01
N TYR A 431 -4.40 -5.51 -6.37
CA TYR A 431 -5.73 -5.49 -5.79
C TYR A 431 -6.57 -6.57 -6.47
N ILE A 432 -7.22 -7.40 -5.67
CA ILE A 432 -8.16 -8.40 -6.13
C ILE A 432 -9.52 -8.15 -5.51
N TYR A 433 -10.55 -8.44 -6.27
CA TYR A 433 -11.89 -8.61 -5.75
C TYR A 433 -12.47 -9.93 -6.22
N ILE A 434 -13.07 -10.65 -5.29
CA ILE A 434 -13.59 -11.99 -5.52
C ILE A 434 -15.11 -11.89 -5.49
N ASN A 435 -15.75 -12.39 -6.54
CA ASN A 435 -17.20 -12.64 -6.45
C ASN A 435 -17.44 -13.77 -5.45
N ALA A 436 -17.54 -13.42 -4.17
CA ALA A 436 -17.98 -14.29 -3.10
C ALA A 436 -19.50 -14.18 -2.92
N ASP A 437 -20.25 -14.04 -4.02
CA ASP A 437 -21.70 -14.14 -3.99
C ASP A 437 -22.07 -15.41 -3.22
N HIS A 438 -22.60 -15.20 -2.01
CA HIS A 438 -23.45 -16.15 -1.33
C HIS A 438 -24.63 -16.41 -2.27
N LYS A 439 -24.45 -17.32 -3.23
CA LYS A 439 -25.55 -17.77 -4.07
C LYS A 439 -26.56 -18.39 -3.13
N TYR A 440 -27.61 -17.64 -2.87
CA TYR A 440 -28.79 -18.16 -2.22
C TYR A 440 -29.19 -19.44 -2.97
N TYR A 441 -29.19 -20.57 -2.27
CA TYR A 441 -29.56 -21.84 -2.85
C TYR A 441 -30.99 -21.72 -3.35
N THR A 442 -31.21 -22.05 -4.62
CA THR A 442 -32.56 -22.10 -5.15
C THR A 442 -33.32 -23.26 -4.50
N PRO A 443 -34.57 -23.06 -4.07
CA PRO A 443 -35.39 -24.15 -3.56
C PRO A 443 -35.44 -25.29 -4.57
N PRO A 444 -35.42 -26.56 -4.13
CA PRO A 444 -35.43 -27.69 -5.05
C PRO A 444 -36.65 -27.62 -5.97
N LYS A 445 -36.42 -27.86 -7.26
CA LYS A 445 -37.48 -27.88 -8.29
C LYS A 445 -37.89 -29.31 -8.69
N GLU A 446 -37.31 -30.30 -8.02
CA GLU A 446 -37.57 -31.72 -8.24
C GLU A 446 -38.99 -32.11 -7.82
N ASN A 447 -39.44 -33.30 -8.23
CA ASN A 447 -40.74 -33.85 -7.86
C ASN A 447 -40.56 -35.28 -7.34
N PRO A 448 -40.66 -35.53 -6.02
CA PRO A 448 -41.05 -34.58 -4.98
C PRO A 448 -39.95 -33.53 -4.70
N PRO A 449 -40.31 -32.29 -4.33
CA PRO A 449 -39.35 -31.22 -4.08
C PRO A 449 -38.45 -31.47 -2.86
N LEU A 450 -38.86 -32.36 -1.95
CA LEU A 450 -38.07 -32.77 -0.80
C LEU A 450 -37.93 -34.30 -0.83
N PRO A 451 -36.88 -34.86 -1.45
CA PRO A 451 -36.71 -36.31 -1.57
C PRO A 451 -36.75 -37.07 -0.23
N ALA A 452 -36.18 -36.50 0.83
CA ALA A 452 -36.24 -37.07 2.19
C ALA A 452 -37.62 -36.98 2.86
N TYR A 453 -38.51 -36.13 2.33
CA TYR A 453 -39.84 -35.85 2.86
C TYR A 453 -40.88 -35.98 1.73
N PRO A 454 -41.08 -37.19 1.18
CA PRO A 454 -41.86 -37.39 -0.05
C PRO A 454 -43.35 -37.07 0.10
N ASP A 455 -43.88 -37.04 1.33
CA ASP A 455 -45.25 -36.65 1.62
C ASP A 455 -45.42 -35.13 1.88
N ALA A 456 -44.33 -34.36 1.89
CA ALA A 456 -44.36 -32.91 2.05
C ALA A 456 -44.85 -32.21 0.79
N LYS A 457 -46.00 -31.53 0.89
CA LYS A 457 -46.64 -30.80 -0.21
C LYS A 457 -46.46 -29.30 -0.04
N LYS A 458 -46.35 -28.58 -1.15
CA LYS A 458 -46.18 -27.12 -1.16
C LYS A 458 -47.33 -26.46 -0.39
N ALA A 459 -46.99 -25.54 0.51
CA ALA A 459 -47.93 -24.82 1.36
C ALA A 459 -47.81 -23.31 1.14
N GLN A 460 -48.81 -22.55 1.59
CA GLN A 460 -48.78 -21.09 1.51
C GLN A 460 -47.60 -20.54 2.33
N ALA A 461 -46.71 -19.81 1.67
CA ALA A 461 -45.60 -19.11 2.30
C ALA A 461 -46.13 -18.03 3.25
N LYS A 462 -45.52 -17.88 4.44
CA LYS A 462 -45.91 -16.86 5.43
C LYS A 462 -44.72 -16.11 6.04
N THR A 463 -43.58 -16.78 6.21
CA THR A 463 -42.39 -16.17 6.80
C THR A 463 -41.71 -15.26 5.78
N PRO A 464 -41.52 -13.97 6.05
CA PRO A 464 -40.75 -13.09 5.17
C PRO A 464 -39.27 -13.49 5.14
N VAL A 465 -38.64 -13.35 3.98
CA VAL A 465 -37.18 -13.41 3.89
C VAL A 465 -36.62 -12.15 4.54
N LYS A 466 -35.66 -12.29 5.45
CA LYS A 466 -35.07 -11.16 6.17
C LYS A 466 -34.37 -10.23 5.15
N GLY A 467 -34.84 -8.99 5.03
CA GLY A 467 -34.31 -7.98 4.10
C GLY A 467 -34.73 -8.14 2.63
N GLY A 468 -35.74 -8.96 2.32
CA GLY A 468 -36.26 -9.12 0.96
C GLY A 468 -37.79 -9.01 0.89
N GLY A 469 -38.32 -8.55 -0.25
CA GLY A 469 -39.77 -8.44 -0.49
C GLY A 469 -40.51 -9.75 -0.76
N LYS A 470 -39.88 -10.92 -0.57
CA LYS A 470 -40.43 -12.26 -0.89
C LYS A 470 -40.62 -13.10 0.38
N LEU A 471 -41.54 -14.06 0.33
CA LEU A 471 -41.78 -15.03 1.42
C LEU A 471 -40.98 -16.33 1.20
N ARG A 472 -40.58 -16.99 2.29
CA ARG A 472 -39.84 -18.26 2.26
C ARG A 472 -40.69 -19.38 1.64
N ASN A 473 -40.07 -20.23 0.82
CA ASN A 473 -40.77 -21.41 0.29
C ASN A 473 -41.11 -22.35 1.44
N ARG A 474 -42.36 -22.84 1.45
CA ARG A 474 -42.91 -23.61 2.55
C ARG A 474 -43.58 -24.88 2.04
N TRP A 475 -43.44 -25.97 2.79
CA TRP A 475 -44.15 -27.24 2.60
C TRP A 475 -44.75 -27.73 3.92
N LYS A 476 -45.73 -28.63 3.83
CA LYS A 476 -46.32 -29.35 4.96
C LYS A 476 -46.45 -30.83 4.64
N ASP A 477 -46.09 -31.69 5.60
CA ASP A 477 -46.28 -33.14 5.49
C ASP A 477 -47.70 -33.56 5.88
N SER A 478 -47.98 -34.87 5.75
CA SER A 478 -49.27 -35.46 6.13
C SER A 478 -49.60 -35.35 7.63
N LYS A 479 -48.58 -35.20 8.47
CA LYS A 479 -48.68 -35.04 9.94
C LYS A 479 -48.83 -33.57 10.35
N GLY A 480 -48.75 -32.65 9.39
CA GLY A 480 -48.89 -31.21 9.56
C GLY A 480 -47.61 -30.48 9.96
N LYS A 481 -46.46 -31.17 9.98
CA LYS A 481 -45.13 -30.59 10.21
C LYS A 481 -44.81 -29.57 9.11
N ILE A 482 -44.11 -28.51 9.45
CA ILE A 482 -43.83 -27.39 8.53
C ILE A 482 -42.36 -27.42 8.14
N TYR A 483 -42.10 -27.18 6.87
CA TYR A 483 -40.76 -27.17 6.27
C TYR A 483 -40.58 -25.84 5.58
N GLU A 484 -39.54 -25.08 5.93
CA GLU A 484 -39.19 -23.84 5.24
C GLU A 484 -37.80 -23.93 4.63
N TRP A 485 -37.67 -23.48 3.37
CA TRP A 485 -36.39 -23.44 2.70
C TRP A 485 -35.50 -22.35 3.31
N ASP A 486 -34.31 -22.73 3.74
CA ASP A 486 -33.24 -21.80 4.04
C ASP A 486 -32.37 -21.60 2.81
N SER A 487 -32.60 -20.48 2.12
CA SER A 487 -31.83 -20.12 0.94
C SER A 487 -30.38 -19.76 1.25
N GLN A 488 -30.02 -19.44 2.50
CA GLN A 488 -28.62 -19.15 2.85
C GLN A 488 -27.80 -20.43 2.96
N HIS A 489 -28.40 -21.51 3.45
CA HIS A 489 -27.69 -22.75 3.77
C HIS A 489 -28.01 -23.92 2.82
N GLY A 490 -29.05 -23.81 1.98
CA GLY A 490 -29.45 -24.87 1.06
C GLY A 490 -30.09 -26.07 1.76
N THR A 491 -30.70 -25.80 2.92
CA THR A 491 -31.27 -26.79 3.83
C THR A 491 -32.73 -26.45 4.12
N VAL A 492 -33.38 -27.30 4.91
CA VAL A 492 -34.76 -27.12 5.32
C VAL A 492 -34.84 -26.98 6.83
N GLU A 493 -35.42 -25.86 7.27
CA GLU A 493 -35.79 -25.61 8.66
C GLU A 493 -37.13 -26.30 8.94
N VAL A 494 -37.15 -27.17 9.94
CA VAL A 494 -38.32 -28.02 10.22
C VAL A 494 -38.98 -27.58 11.52
N TYR A 495 -40.30 -27.43 11.51
CA TYR A 495 -41.10 -27.02 12.67
C TYR A 495 -42.22 -28.01 12.92
N ASP A 496 -42.66 -28.09 14.17
CA ASP A 496 -43.81 -28.89 14.56
C ASP A 496 -45.11 -28.40 13.89
N ARG A 497 -46.21 -29.15 14.10
CA ARG A 497 -47.51 -28.81 13.50
C ARG A 497 -48.04 -27.44 13.96
N SER A 498 -47.61 -26.96 15.13
CA SER A 498 -48.01 -25.64 15.63
C SER A 498 -47.23 -24.50 14.97
N GLY A 499 -46.06 -24.76 14.39
CA GLY A 499 -45.14 -23.75 13.88
C GLY A 499 -44.45 -22.93 14.98
N ARG A 500 -44.63 -23.31 16.25
CA ARG A 500 -44.07 -22.60 17.42
C ARG A 500 -42.83 -23.27 18.00
N ASN A 501 -42.56 -24.51 17.60
CA ASN A 501 -41.36 -25.23 18.03
C ASN A 501 -40.53 -25.59 16.79
N HIS A 502 -39.32 -25.05 16.73
CA HIS A 502 -38.31 -25.47 15.76
C HIS A 502 -37.77 -26.84 16.16
N LEU A 503 -37.65 -27.75 15.19
CA LEU A 503 -37.20 -29.12 15.37
C LEU A 503 -35.76 -29.33 14.88
N GLY A 504 -35.20 -28.36 14.15
CA GLY A 504 -33.83 -28.39 13.65
C GLY A 504 -33.74 -28.08 12.17
N GLU A 505 -32.49 -27.95 11.71
CA GLU A 505 -32.14 -27.81 10.31
C GLU A 505 -31.81 -29.20 9.74
N PHE A 506 -32.30 -29.50 8.54
CA PHE A 506 -32.15 -30.82 7.92
C PHE A 506 -31.76 -30.74 6.44
N ASN A 507 -31.03 -31.74 5.97
CA ASN A 507 -30.72 -31.93 4.56
C ASN A 507 -31.97 -32.41 3.80
N HIS A 508 -32.33 -31.71 2.72
CA HIS A 508 -33.56 -32.00 1.96
C HIS A 508 -33.53 -33.29 1.13
N ILE A 509 -32.33 -33.81 0.84
CA ILE A 509 -32.11 -35.04 0.06
C ILE A 509 -32.00 -36.25 0.98
N THR A 510 -31.18 -36.16 2.03
CA THR A 510 -30.86 -37.30 2.91
C THR A 510 -31.73 -37.38 4.17
N GLY A 511 -32.32 -36.26 4.59
CA GLY A 511 -33.10 -36.16 5.83
C GLY A 511 -32.23 -36.11 7.10
N GLU A 512 -30.90 -36.03 6.96
CA GLU A 512 -29.97 -35.90 8.08
C GLU A 512 -30.12 -34.54 8.76
N GLN A 513 -30.09 -34.53 10.09
CA GLN A 513 -30.15 -33.31 10.88
C GLN A 513 -28.79 -32.62 10.90
N THR A 514 -28.71 -31.39 10.39
CA THR A 514 -27.49 -30.58 10.31
C THR A 514 -27.33 -29.66 11.51
N LYS A 515 -28.43 -29.20 12.12
CA LYS A 515 -28.42 -28.41 13.36
C LYS A 515 -29.54 -28.84 14.32
N PRO A 516 -29.30 -28.77 15.65
CA PRO A 516 -30.31 -29.09 16.65
C PRO A 516 -31.47 -28.08 16.64
N ALA A 517 -32.55 -28.42 17.35
CA ALA A 517 -33.68 -27.53 17.58
C ALA A 517 -33.26 -26.21 18.26
N ASP A 518 -33.90 -25.12 17.86
CA ASP A 518 -33.67 -23.78 18.43
C ASP A 518 -34.99 -23.24 19.00
N PRO A 519 -35.15 -23.18 20.33
CA PRO A 519 -36.42 -22.81 20.96
C PRO A 519 -36.84 -21.36 20.71
N THR A 520 -35.94 -20.52 20.17
CA THR A 520 -36.22 -19.12 19.86
C THR A 520 -36.90 -18.94 18.49
N ARG A 521 -36.78 -19.93 17.59
CA ARG A 521 -37.30 -19.85 16.21
C ARG A 521 -38.74 -20.31 16.11
N LYS A 522 -39.58 -19.49 15.46
CA LYS A 522 -41.02 -19.72 15.27
C LYS A 522 -41.49 -19.16 13.93
N VAL A 523 -42.46 -19.82 13.31
CA VAL A 523 -43.00 -19.47 11.98
C VAL A 523 -44.51 -19.26 11.96
N GLU A 524 -45.16 -19.42 13.11
CA GLU A 524 -46.55 -19.09 13.38
C GLU A 524 -46.65 -18.38 14.73
N LYS A 525 -47.61 -17.45 14.87
CA LYS A 525 -47.83 -16.67 16.10
C LYS A 525 -48.53 -17.47 17.20
#